data_AF-Q141W2-F1
#
_entry.id   AF-Q141W2-F1
#
_cell.length_a   1.000
_cell.length_b   1.000
_cell.length_c   1.000
_cell.angle_alpha   90.00
_cell.angle_beta   90.00
_cell.angle_gamma   90.00
#
_symmetry.space_group_name_H-M   'P 1'
#
loop_
_entity.id
_entity.type
_entity.pdbx_description
1 polymer ?
#
loop_
_entity_poly.entity_id
_entity_poly.type
_entity_poly.pdbx_seq_one_letter_code
_entity_poly.pdbx_strand_id
1 'polypeptide(L)'
;MCLAGLRPGPFSGVSMEQQLNKEQVYDTQISPLMAQIIEICKANKIPFIASFSIPTEDDPELACSSAILNPEFNPPASLVAAWREIRPARGRSALMLRTEHADGSTTLTAIVG
;
A
#
# COMPACT_ATOMS: atom_id res chain seq x y z
N MET A 1 -30.79 10.38 -49.93
CA MET A 1 -29.71 10.75 -50.87
C MET A 1 -28.39 10.52 -50.15
N CYS A 2 -27.48 9.74 -50.74
CA CYS A 2 -26.21 9.18 -50.23
C CYS A 2 -25.22 10.24 -49.66
N LEU A 3 -24.19 9.96 -48.85
CA LEU A 3 -23.06 8.99 -48.90
C LEU A 3 -22.64 8.60 -47.45
N ALA A 4 -22.35 7.35 -47.06
CA ALA A 4 -21.23 6.47 -47.41
C ALA A 4 -19.82 6.98 -47.02
N GLY A 5 -19.26 6.40 -45.94
CA GLY A 5 -17.87 5.92 -45.94
C GLY A 5 -16.80 6.74 -45.22
N LEU A 6 -16.49 6.38 -43.97
CA LEU A 6 -15.12 6.37 -43.44
C LEU A 6 -14.96 5.13 -42.56
N ARG A 7 -14.31 4.08 -43.11
CA ARG A 7 -13.78 2.96 -42.33
C ARG A 7 -12.49 3.44 -41.66
N PRO A 8 -12.29 3.27 -40.35
CA PRO A 8 -10.96 3.42 -39.78
C PRO A 8 -10.07 2.28 -40.31
N GLY A 9 -8.96 2.65 -40.94
CA GLY A 9 -7.94 1.71 -41.42
C GLY A 9 -7.23 0.99 -40.26
N PRO A 10 -6.40 -0.02 -40.56
CA PRO A 10 -5.68 -0.75 -39.53
C PRO A 10 -4.63 0.19 -38.92
N PHE A 11 -4.77 0.50 -37.63
CA PHE A 11 -3.69 1.08 -36.84
C PHE A 11 -2.59 0.02 -36.67
N SER A 12 -1.76 -0.12 -37.68
CA SER A 12 -0.44 -0.74 -37.58
C SER A 12 0.55 0.33 -37.13
N GLY A 13 0.99 0.25 -35.87
CA GLY A 13 2.03 1.12 -35.33
C GLY A 13 1.94 1.28 -33.82
N VAL A 14 1.92 0.18 -33.07
CA VAL A 14 2.28 0.27 -31.65
C VAL A 14 3.79 0.46 -31.61
N SER A 15 4.18 1.73 -31.48
CA SER A 15 5.53 2.17 -31.17
C SER A 15 6.03 1.42 -29.93
N MET A 16 7.32 1.14 -29.92
CA MET A 16 8.10 0.69 -28.75
C MET A 16 7.97 1.68 -27.58
N GLU A 17 6.85 1.65 -26.87
CA GLU A 17 6.84 1.99 -25.45
C GLU A 17 7.22 0.71 -24.74
N GLN A 18 8.49 0.62 -24.32
CA GLN A 18 8.87 -0.37 -23.32
C GLN A 18 7.88 -0.18 -22.16
N GLN A 19 7.00 -1.15 -21.97
CA GLN A 19 6.06 -1.18 -20.87
C GLN A 19 6.89 -1.37 -19.59
N LEU A 20 7.46 -0.27 -19.10
CA LEU A 20 8.13 -0.22 -17.80
C LEU A 20 7.12 -0.74 -16.79
N ASN A 21 7.51 -1.79 -16.07
CA ASN A 21 6.67 -2.31 -15.00
C ASN A 21 6.42 -1.18 -13.98
N LYS A 22 5.26 -1.15 -13.33
CA LYS A 22 4.88 -0.06 -12.40
C LYS A 22 5.90 0.13 -11.29
N GLU A 23 6.53 -0.96 -10.85
CA GLU A 23 7.67 -0.97 -9.93
C GLU A 23 8.86 -0.17 -10.47
N GLN A 24 9.25 -0.37 -11.73
CA GLN A 24 10.37 0.35 -12.34
C GLN A 24 10.09 1.85 -12.46
N VAL A 25 8.84 2.24 -12.77
CA VAL A 25 8.42 3.65 -12.76
C VAL A 25 8.52 4.21 -11.34
N TYR A 26 8.09 3.44 -10.34
CA TYR A 26 8.19 3.84 -8.95
C TYR A 26 9.64 4.05 -8.53
N ASP A 27 10.51 3.10 -8.80
CA ASP A 27 11.92 3.16 -8.39
C ASP A 27 12.69 4.28 -9.09
N THR A 28 12.46 4.47 -10.39
CA THR A 28 13.24 5.44 -11.18
C THR A 28 12.76 6.88 -11.03
N GLN A 29 11.44 7.10 -10.86
CA GLN A 29 10.85 8.43 -10.90
C GLN A 29 10.24 8.84 -9.55
N ILE A 30 9.55 7.93 -8.86
CA ILE A 30 8.76 8.27 -7.67
C ILE A 30 9.61 8.24 -6.40
N SER A 31 10.45 7.20 -6.23
CA SER A 31 11.30 7.01 -5.05
C SER A 31 12.21 8.22 -4.75
N PRO A 32 12.91 8.83 -5.74
CA PRO A 32 13.72 10.03 -5.49
C PRO A 32 12.90 11.25 -5.06
N LEU A 33 11.67 11.40 -5.58
CA LEU A 33 10.76 12.49 -5.19
C LEU A 33 10.19 12.25 -3.79
N MET A 34 9.86 11.00 -3.46
CA MET A 34 9.40 10.64 -2.13
C MET A 34 10.45 10.92 -1.06
N ALA A 35 11.74 10.71 -1.34
CA ALA A 35 12.82 11.07 -0.43
C ALA A 35 12.79 12.58 -0.10
N GLN A 36 12.63 13.43 -1.10
CA GLN A 36 12.54 14.89 -0.92
C GLN A 36 11.28 15.29 -0.13
N ILE A 37 10.13 14.67 -0.43
CA ILE A 37 8.87 14.90 0.31
C ILE A 37 9.04 14.52 1.78
N ILE A 38 9.65 13.37 2.06
CA ILE A 38 9.90 12.89 3.43
C ILE A 38 10.73 13.90 4.21
N GLU A 39 11.79 14.45 3.61
CA GLU A 39 12.64 15.46 4.27
C GLU A 39 11.86 16.74 4.59
N ILE A 40 11.09 17.25 3.63
CA ILE A 40 10.25 18.44 3.83
C ILE A 40 9.22 18.22 4.94
N CYS A 41 8.53 17.07 4.93
CA CYS A 41 7.55 16.72 5.95
C CYS A 41 8.19 16.58 7.35
N LYS A 42 9.38 15.99 7.45
CA LYS A 42 10.13 15.91 8.71
C LYS A 42 10.50 17.30 9.23
N ALA A 43 11.04 18.16 8.37
CA ALA A 43 11.47 19.51 8.75
C ALA A 43 10.30 20.37 9.26
N ASN A 44 9.13 20.24 8.64
CA ASN A 44 7.94 21.04 8.97
C ASN A 44 6.98 20.34 9.94
N LYS A 45 7.34 19.16 10.47
CA LYS A 45 6.48 18.35 11.34
C LYS A 45 5.10 18.05 10.73
N ILE A 46 5.08 17.79 9.43
CA ILE A 46 3.84 17.49 8.70
C ILE A 46 3.62 15.97 8.70
N PRO A 47 2.53 15.48 9.30
CA PRO A 47 2.18 14.08 9.23
C PRO A 47 1.65 13.74 7.82
N PHE A 48 2.06 12.60 7.27
CA PHE A 48 1.60 12.16 5.95
C PHE A 48 1.52 10.65 5.84
N ILE A 49 0.73 10.19 4.87
CA ILE A 49 0.70 8.81 4.39
C ILE A 49 0.76 8.85 2.86
N ALA A 50 1.59 8.00 2.28
CA ALA A 50 1.60 7.72 0.86
C ALA A 50 1.63 6.20 0.66
N SER A 51 0.77 5.68 -0.21
CA SER A 51 0.72 4.26 -0.53
C SER A 51 0.51 4.08 -2.03
N PHE A 52 1.41 3.35 -2.67
CA PHE A 52 1.43 3.13 -4.11
C PHE A 52 1.31 1.64 -4.40
N SER A 53 0.29 1.25 -5.17
CA SER A 53 0.13 -0.12 -5.65
C SER A 53 0.95 -0.31 -6.91
N ILE A 54 1.97 -1.18 -6.82
CA ILE A 54 2.96 -1.45 -7.86
C ILE A 54 3.02 -2.96 -8.12
N PRO A 55 1.90 -3.59 -8.51
CA PRO A 55 1.83 -5.04 -8.68
C PRO A 55 2.84 -5.53 -9.71
N THR A 56 3.44 -6.69 -9.44
CA THR A 56 4.37 -7.40 -10.33
C THR A 56 3.78 -8.76 -10.70
N GLU A 57 4.41 -9.48 -11.64
CA GLU A 57 4.00 -10.85 -11.97
C GLU A 57 4.18 -11.81 -10.79
N ASP A 58 5.18 -11.55 -9.94
CA ASP A 58 5.49 -12.37 -8.75
C ASP A 58 4.66 -11.98 -7.52
N ASP A 59 4.26 -10.71 -7.40
CA ASP A 59 3.45 -10.18 -6.29
C ASP A 59 2.35 -9.23 -6.81
N PRO A 60 1.13 -9.75 -7.04
CA PRO A 60 0.02 -8.95 -7.56
C PRO A 60 -0.56 -7.96 -6.53
N GLU A 61 -0.14 -8.03 -5.27
CA GLU A 61 -0.57 -7.12 -4.19
C GLU A 61 0.56 -6.19 -3.75
N LEU A 62 1.69 -6.17 -4.46
CA LEU A 62 2.85 -5.36 -4.09
C LEU A 62 2.46 -3.89 -3.94
N ALA A 63 2.74 -3.34 -2.76
CA ALA A 63 2.52 -1.95 -2.45
C ALA A 63 3.70 -1.37 -1.68
N CYS A 64 4.15 -0.18 -2.12
CA CYS A 64 5.11 0.62 -1.38
C CYS A 64 4.39 1.71 -0.60
N SER A 65 4.46 1.65 0.73
CA SER A 65 3.79 2.60 1.60
C SER A 65 4.79 3.25 2.56
N SER A 66 4.69 4.57 2.69
CA SER A 66 5.46 5.39 3.62
C SER A 66 4.51 6.22 4.47
N ALA A 67 4.81 6.34 5.77
CA ALA A 67 4.01 7.16 6.68
C ALA A 67 4.88 7.84 7.72
N ILE A 68 4.53 9.09 8.06
CA ILE A 68 5.05 9.81 9.22
C ILE A 68 3.85 10.13 10.11
N LEU A 69 3.73 9.38 11.21
CA LEU A 69 2.64 9.49 12.18
C LEU A 69 3.16 9.65 13.60
N ASN A 70 4.34 10.27 13.75
CA ASN A 70 4.93 10.52 15.05
C ASN A 70 3.97 11.36 15.91
N PRO A 71 3.72 11.00 17.17
CA PRO A 71 2.81 11.78 18.04
C PRO A 71 3.23 13.26 18.16
N GLU A 72 4.52 13.55 18.07
CA GLU A 72 5.08 14.90 18.08
C GLU A 72 4.60 15.78 16.91
N PHE A 73 4.14 15.17 15.83
CA PHE A 73 3.65 15.86 14.63
C PHE A 73 2.12 16.05 14.68
N ASN A 74 1.49 15.64 15.80
CA ASN A 74 0.06 15.73 16.06
C ASN A 74 -0.80 15.26 14.87
N PRO A 75 -0.62 14.00 14.40
CA PRO A 75 -1.38 13.49 13.26
C PRO A 75 -2.87 13.45 13.58
N PRO A 76 -3.75 13.86 12.63
CA PRO A 76 -5.18 13.76 12.84
C PRO A 76 -5.59 12.29 12.97
N ALA A 77 -6.58 12.02 13.84
CA ALA A 77 -7.03 10.67 14.13
C ALA A 77 -7.46 9.88 12.89
N SER A 78 -8.04 10.56 11.89
CA SER A 78 -8.42 9.98 10.60
C SER A 78 -7.23 9.43 9.82
N LEU A 79 -6.08 10.11 9.87
CA LEU A 79 -4.87 9.68 9.19
C LEU A 79 -4.26 8.46 9.90
N VAL A 80 -4.23 8.47 11.23
CA VAL A 80 -3.81 7.30 12.02
C VAL A 80 -4.71 6.09 11.74
N ALA A 81 -6.02 6.29 11.65
CA ALA A 81 -6.98 5.24 11.30
C ALA A 81 -6.72 4.71 9.87
N ALA A 82 -6.53 5.59 8.88
CA ALA A 82 -6.24 5.19 7.51
C ALA A 82 -4.98 4.32 7.40
N TRP A 83 -3.91 4.62 8.16
CA TRP A 83 -2.71 3.79 8.18
C TRP A 83 -2.96 2.38 8.70
N ARG A 84 -3.84 2.21 9.69
CA ARG A 84 -4.21 0.89 10.22
C ARG A 84 -4.93 0.04 9.18
N GLU A 85 -5.73 0.66 8.32
CA GLU A 85 -6.41 -0.03 7.22
C GLU A 85 -5.44 -0.38 6.08
N ILE A 86 -4.51 0.52 5.75
CA ILE A 86 -3.51 0.30 4.68
C ILE A 86 -2.47 -0.75 5.09
N ARG A 87 -2.05 -0.72 6.36
CA ARG A 87 -1.09 -1.66 6.94
C ARG A 87 -1.69 -2.24 8.22
N PRO A 88 -2.61 -3.20 8.11
CA PRO A 88 -3.02 -3.97 9.28
C PRO A 88 -1.74 -4.57 9.88
N ALA A 89 -1.55 -4.38 11.18
CA ALA A 89 -0.37 -4.90 11.87
C ALA A 89 -0.22 -6.38 11.50
N ARG A 90 0.89 -6.76 10.86
CA ARG A 90 1.19 -8.18 10.61
C ARG A 90 1.24 -8.84 11.98
N GLY A 91 0.23 -9.67 12.26
CA GLY A 91 -0.04 -10.19 13.58
C GLY A 91 -0.90 -9.25 14.40
N ARG A 92 -2.22 -9.37 14.25
CA ARG A 92 -3.10 -9.18 15.41
C ARG A 92 -2.55 -10.17 16.45
N SER A 93 -1.93 -9.66 17.52
CA SER A 93 -1.37 -10.51 18.55
C SER A 93 -2.46 -11.46 19.02
N ALA A 94 -2.29 -12.76 18.79
CA ALA A 94 -3.28 -13.73 19.22
C ALA A 94 -3.43 -13.59 20.74
N LEU A 95 -4.67 -13.42 21.20
CA LEU A 95 -4.95 -13.49 22.63
C LEU A 95 -4.88 -14.97 23.02
N MET A 96 -3.96 -15.31 23.92
CA MET A 96 -3.77 -16.67 24.42
C MET A 96 -4.54 -16.83 25.73
N LEU A 97 -5.64 -17.61 25.70
CA LEU A 97 -6.40 -17.98 26.88
C LEU A 97 -5.95 -19.37 27.37
N ARG A 98 -5.53 -19.46 28.64
CA ARG A 98 -5.19 -20.71 29.31
C ARG A 98 -6.25 -21.03 30.35
N THR A 99 -6.92 -22.17 30.19
CA THR A 99 -7.90 -22.69 31.15
C THR A 99 -7.35 -23.93 31.80
N GLU A 100 -7.25 -23.91 33.12
CA GLU A 100 -6.90 -25.08 33.93
C GLU A 100 -8.19 -25.66 34.53
N HIS A 101 -8.44 -26.94 34.28
CA HIS A 101 -9.63 -27.64 34.75
C HIS A 101 -9.32 -28.38 36.06
N ALA A 102 -10.35 -28.62 36.87
CA ALA A 102 -10.20 -29.29 38.17
C ALA A 102 -9.71 -30.75 38.07
N ASP A 103 -9.82 -31.37 36.90
CA ASP A 103 -9.28 -32.69 36.59
C ASP A 103 -7.77 -32.67 36.25
N GLY A 104 -7.13 -31.50 36.32
CA GLY A 104 -5.72 -31.28 36.03
C GLY A 104 -5.42 -31.09 34.54
N SER A 105 -6.42 -31.14 33.66
CA SER A 105 -6.21 -30.87 32.23
C SER A 105 -6.06 -29.36 31.98
N THR A 106 -5.28 -29.01 30.95
CA THR A 106 -5.08 -27.62 30.52
C THR A 106 -5.55 -27.45 29.08
N THR A 107 -6.39 -26.45 28.83
CA THR A 107 -6.77 -26.03 27.48
C THR A 107 -6.10 -24.71 27.14
N LEU A 108 -5.45 -24.65 25.98
CA LEU A 108 -4.89 -23.43 25.40
C LEU A 108 -5.73 -23.03 24.18
N THR A 109 -6.34 -21.85 24.23
CA THR A 109 -7.14 -21.30 23.12
C THR A 109 -6.47 -20.04 22.59
N ALA A 110 -6.19 -20.04 21.29
CA ALA A 110 -5.71 -18.85 20.58
C ALA A 110 -6.90 -18.14 19.93
N ILE A 111 -7.17 -16.91 20.35
CA ILE A 111 -8.13 -16.02 19.69
C ILE A 111 -7.33 -15.15 18.73
N VAL A 112 -7.40 -15.47 17.46
CA VAL A 112 -6.77 -14.70 16.38
C VAL A 112 -7.77 -13.63 15.93
N GLY A 113 -7.41 -12.37 16.14
CA GLY A 113 -8.08 -11.25 15.50
C GLY A 113 -7.69 -11.23 14.04
#